data_AF-A0AAN6E8J7-F1
#
_entry.id   AF-A0AAN6E8J7-F1
#
_cell.length_a   1.000
_cell.length_b   1.000
_cell.length_c   1.000
_cell.angle_alpha   90.00
_cell.angle_beta   90.00
_cell.angle_gamma   90.00
#
_symmetry.space_group_name_H-M   'P 1'
#
loop_
_entity.id
_entity.type
_entity.pdbx_description
1 polymer ?
#
loop_
_entity_poly.entity_id
_entity_poly.type
_entity_poly.pdbx_seq_one_letter_code
_entity_poly.pdbx_strand_id
1 'polypeptide(L)'
;MSGNNGGKAGEVDASSRDGVQATAAPPPEGNLSIVFTDIVKSTAIWEKDAAAMVEAMAIHDIMIRDLTKENDGYEVKQNGDGFMIAFPTATAAVQFCLDAQERLLDEVWPKGILNLPSGSETKDSDGQVLFRGLKLRMSAHWGEPVCNYNEVIKRMDYLGPMVNRAARFIQVTEGGQITVSEDFLLQLQGELEAAKNQPDGKTCSDNDSDKAETVELSTLRSKKDQKKLTHQQFEIQLLGEHDFKGLDEPEKLYYLVPRSLEGRVDHWHQVEHVPGVKGNVRS
;
A
#
# COMPACT_ATOMS: atom_id res chain seq x y z
N MET A 1 56.22 -2.86 60.88
CA MET A 1 55.21 -1.85 61.28
C MET A 1 54.76 -1.16 59.99
N SER A 2 53.78 -1.70 59.27
CA SER A 2 52.33 -1.64 59.53
C SER A 2 51.72 -0.26 59.22
N GLY A 3 50.71 -0.24 58.34
CA GLY A 3 49.81 0.88 58.02
C GLY A 3 49.90 1.25 56.54
N ASN A 4 49.18 0.60 55.60
CA ASN A 4 47.73 0.58 55.33
C ASN A 4 47.12 1.97 55.04
N ASN A 5 46.73 2.21 53.79
CA ASN A 5 45.60 3.08 53.49
C ASN A 5 44.91 2.60 52.20
N GLY A 6 43.65 2.18 52.35
CA GLY A 6 42.79 1.74 51.26
C GLY A 6 42.15 2.91 50.52
N GLY A 7 41.99 2.76 49.21
CA GLY A 7 41.31 3.71 48.34
C GLY A 7 40.50 2.97 47.28
N LYS A 8 39.18 3.10 47.41
CA LYS A 8 38.03 2.66 46.60
C LYS A 8 38.26 2.23 45.14
N ALA A 9 37.62 1.11 44.79
CA ALA A 9 37.30 0.69 43.44
C ALA A 9 36.46 1.75 42.71
N GLY A 10 36.91 2.14 41.52
CA GLY A 10 36.17 2.97 40.59
C GLY A 10 35.17 2.12 39.80
N GLU A 11 33.91 2.51 39.93
CA GLU A 11 32.77 2.07 39.13
C GLU A 11 32.95 2.61 37.71
N VAL A 12 33.01 1.73 36.72
CA VAL A 12 33.09 2.09 35.30
C VAL A 12 31.68 2.28 34.77
N ASP A 13 31.32 3.56 34.58
CA ASP A 13 30.10 4.01 33.92
C ASP A 13 30.09 3.53 32.46
N ALA A 14 29.15 2.63 32.16
CA ALA A 14 28.87 2.13 30.83
C ALA A 14 27.59 2.80 30.32
N SER A 15 27.71 4.04 29.84
CA SER A 15 26.60 4.74 29.19
C SER A 15 27.07 5.59 28.01
N SER A 16 27.10 4.98 26.82
CA SER A 16 26.84 5.68 25.55
C SER A 16 26.94 4.68 24.39
N ARG A 17 25.83 3.97 24.14
CA ARG A 17 25.52 3.45 22.81
C ARG A 17 24.14 3.99 22.46
N ASP A 18 24.09 5.27 22.09
CA ASP A 18 22.94 5.83 21.40
C ASP A 18 22.86 5.14 20.04
N GLY A 19 22.00 4.13 19.97
CA GLY A 19 21.57 3.54 18.72
C GLY A 19 20.77 4.59 17.95
N VAL A 20 21.23 4.91 16.75
CA VAL A 20 20.44 5.66 15.77
C VAL A 20 19.24 4.78 15.42
N GLN A 21 18.13 5.00 16.12
CA GLN A 21 16.84 4.40 15.84
C GLN A 21 16.30 5.19 14.64
N ALA A 22 16.45 4.63 13.43
CA ALA A 22 15.89 5.22 12.22
C ALA A 22 14.38 5.45 12.45
N THR A 23 13.98 6.72 12.49
CA THR A 23 12.65 7.14 12.91
C THR A 23 11.64 6.71 11.84
N ALA A 24 10.89 5.65 12.10
CA ALA A 24 9.64 5.40 11.39
C ALA A 24 8.75 6.65 11.48
N ALA A 25 7.97 6.94 10.44
CA ALA A 25 6.99 8.02 10.47
C ALA A 25 6.08 7.85 11.71
N PRO A 26 5.68 8.93 12.39
CA PRO A 26 4.75 8.83 13.50
C PRO A 26 3.43 8.19 13.02
N PRO A 27 2.75 7.40 13.86
CA PRO A 27 1.46 6.81 13.47
C PRO A 27 0.44 7.93 13.19
N PRO A 28 -0.19 7.97 12.00
CA PRO A 28 -1.22 8.97 11.70
C PRO A 28 -2.46 8.79 12.59
N GLU A 29 -3.16 9.88 12.85
CA GLU A 29 -4.41 9.92 13.63
C GLU A 29 -5.49 10.68 12.84
N GLY A 30 -6.76 10.48 13.19
CA GLY A 30 -7.89 11.04 12.46
C GLY A 30 -8.18 10.30 11.15
N ASN A 31 -8.66 11.02 10.14
CA ASN A 31 -8.87 10.43 8.81
C ASN A 31 -7.54 10.07 8.17
N LEU A 32 -7.45 8.84 7.67
CA LEU A 32 -6.24 8.30 7.06
C LEU A 32 -6.57 7.25 6.00
N SER A 33 -5.57 6.87 5.22
CA SER A 33 -5.66 5.76 4.28
C SER A 33 -5.07 4.50 4.90
N ILE A 34 -5.80 3.38 4.80
CA ILE A 34 -5.27 2.05 5.08
C ILE A 34 -5.03 1.34 3.76
N VAL A 35 -3.80 0.85 3.58
CA VAL A 35 -3.41 -0.03 2.48
C VAL A 35 -3.16 -1.43 3.02
N PHE A 36 -3.74 -2.43 2.37
CA PHE A 36 -3.34 -3.83 2.52
C PHE A 36 -2.59 -4.29 1.28
N THR A 37 -1.53 -5.08 1.49
CA THR A 37 -0.80 -5.78 0.43
C THR A 37 -0.90 -7.29 0.65
N ASP A 38 -0.78 -8.08 -0.42
CA ASP A 38 -0.79 -9.55 -0.37
C ASP A 38 -0.06 -10.13 -1.59
N ILE A 39 0.69 -11.21 -1.40
CA ILE A 39 1.40 -11.91 -2.48
C ILE A 39 0.46 -12.93 -3.14
N VAL A 40 0.20 -12.74 -4.42
CA VAL A 40 -0.67 -13.63 -5.18
C VAL A 40 -0.05 -15.03 -5.29
N LYS A 41 -0.85 -16.04 -4.91
CA LYS A 41 -0.49 -17.47 -4.95
C LYS A 41 0.74 -17.83 -4.10
N SER A 42 1.03 -17.08 -3.04
CA SER A 42 2.16 -17.34 -2.13
C SER A 42 2.19 -18.77 -1.57
N THR A 43 1.05 -19.31 -1.12
CA THR A 43 0.96 -20.70 -0.63
C THR A 43 1.44 -21.71 -1.67
N ALA A 44 1.05 -21.54 -2.94
CA ALA A 44 1.49 -22.43 -4.02
C ALA A 44 2.98 -22.28 -4.31
N ILE A 45 3.55 -21.09 -4.16
CA ILE A 45 4.99 -20.86 -4.30
C ILE A 45 5.74 -21.54 -3.16
N TRP A 46 5.27 -21.40 -1.91
CA TRP A 46 5.80 -22.08 -0.73
C TRP A 46 5.85 -23.60 -0.89
N GLU A 47 4.79 -24.21 -1.42
CA GLU A 47 4.73 -25.65 -1.67
C GLU A 47 5.69 -26.12 -2.76
N LYS A 48 5.98 -25.26 -3.74
CA LYS A 48 6.84 -25.61 -4.90
C LYS A 48 8.31 -25.40 -4.62
N ASP A 49 8.68 -24.27 -4.00
CA ASP A 49 10.06 -23.92 -3.71
C ASP A 49 10.14 -23.00 -2.48
N ALA A 50 10.11 -23.61 -1.29
CA ALA A 50 10.18 -22.90 -0.03
C ALA A 50 11.49 -22.12 0.15
N ALA A 51 12.61 -22.63 -0.36
CA ALA A 51 13.90 -21.96 -0.24
C ALA A 51 13.93 -20.66 -1.04
N ALA A 52 13.49 -20.71 -2.31
CA ALA A 52 13.36 -19.51 -3.13
C ALA A 52 12.33 -18.53 -2.56
N MET A 53 11.24 -19.03 -1.97
CA MET A 53 10.22 -18.16 -1.34
C MET A 53 10.75 -17.42 -0.12
N VAL A 54 11.58 -18.05 0.73
CA VAL A 54 12.23 -17.36 1.86
C VAL A 54 13.11 -16.21 1.39
N GLU A 55 13.94 -16.44 0.37
CA GLU A 55 14.79 -15.39 -0.21
C GLU A 55 13.96 -14.26 -0.84
N ALA A 56 12.89 -14.62 -1.56
CA ALA A 56 12.01 -13.66 -2.20
C ALA A 56 11.22 -12.83 -1.19
N MET A 57 10.74 -13.44 -0.11
CA MET A 57 10.09 -12.70 0.97
C MET A 57 11.02 -11.69 1.62
N ALA A 58 12.30 -12.00 1.80
CA ALA A 58 13.25 -11.03 2.34
C ALA A 58 13.40 -9.79 1.43
N ILE A 59 13.45 -10.00 0.11
CA ILE A 59 13.51 -8.91 -0.89
C ILE A 59 12.22 -8.07 -0.86
N HIS A 60 11.07 -8.75 -0.88
CA HIS A 60 9.75 -8.12 -0.78
C HIS A 60 9.61 -7.26 0.49
N ASP A 61 9.96 -7.83 1.64
CA ASP A 61 9.84 -7.21 2.95
C ASP A 61 10.73 -5.98 3.12
N ILE A 62 11.91 -5.98 2.49
CA ILE A 62 12.80 -4.81 2.44
C ILE A 62 12.17 -3.75 1.55
N MET A 63 11.78 -4.11 0.32
CA MET A 63 11.17 -3.18 -0.63
C MET A 63 9.95 -2.48 -0.06
N ILE A 64 8.99 -3.22 0.53
CA ILE A 64 7.76 -2.65 1.08
C ILE A 64 8.08 -1.68 2.21
N ARG A 65 9.04 -1.99 3.08
CA ARG A 65 9.43 -1.11 4.19
C ARG A 65 10.14 0.15 3.72
N ASP A 66 10.96 0.05 2.67
CA ASP A 66 11.63 1.22 2.10
C ASP A 66 10.62 2.13 1.42
N LEU A 67 9.73 1.58 0.58
CA LEU A 67 8.65 2.34 -0.05
C LEU A 67 7.67 2.95 0.96
N THR A 68 7.42 2.24 2.07
CA THR A 68 6.59 2.77 3.17
C THR A 68 7.22 4.04 3.74
N LYS A 69 8.53 4.07 3.98
CA LYS A 69 9.23 5.26 4.50
C LYS A 69 9.31 6.38 3.47
N GLU A 70 9.58 6.04 2.21
CA GLU A 70 9.68 7.00 1.11
C GLU A 70 8.36 7.75 0.85
N ASN A 71 7.23 7.13 1.20
CA ASN A 71 5.89 7.66 1.03
C ASN A 71 5.22 8.09 2.36
N ASP A 72 6.00 8.41 3.40
CA ASP A 72 5.49 8.88 4.70
C ASP A 72 4.45 7.96 5.37
N GLY A 73 4.55 6.65 5.08
CA GLY A 73 3.68 5.62 5.62
C GLY A 73 4.16 5.09 6.97
N TYR A 74 3.20 4.57 7.72
CA TYR A 74 3.40 3.88 8.99
C TYR A 74 3.06 2.39 8.84
N GLU A 75 4.07 1.52 8.97
CA GLU A 75 3.87 0.07 9.01
C GLU A 75 3.15 -0.31 10.30
N VAL A 76 1.87 -0.70 10.18
CA VAL A 76 1.03 -1.14 11.30
C VAL A 76 1.48 -2.53 11.74
N LYS A 77 1.44 -3.48 10.80
CA LYS A 77 1.81 -4.88 11.01
C LYS A 77 1.99 -5.62 9.70
N GLN A 78 2.71 -6.72 9.77
CA GLN A 78 2.81 -7.73 8.72
C GLN A 78 1.89 -8.90 9.06
N ASN A 79 1.09 -9.35 8.10
CA ASN A 79 0.12 -10.43 8.23
C ASN A 79 0.46 -11.54 7.23
N GLY A 80 1.35 -12.44 7.63
CA GLY A 80 1.85 -13.50 6.74
C GLY A 80 2.77 -12.92 5.67
N ASP A 81 2.32 -12.98 4.43
CA ASP A 81 2.98 -12.51 3.21
C ASP A 81 2.52 -11.11 2.76
N GLY A 82 1.59 -10.51 3.52
CA GLY A 82 1.05 -9.17 3.27
C GLY A 82 1.35 -8.17 4.37
N PHE A 83 1.15 -6.88 4.08
CA PHE A 83 1.32 -5.78 5.02
C PHE A 83 0.03 -4.99 5.21
N MET A 84 -0.15 -4.44 6.40
CA MET A 84 -1.10 -3.37 6.71
C MET A 84 -0.32 -2.10 6.97
N ILE A 85 -0.58 -1.05 6.19
CA ILE A 85 0.16 0.22 6.23
C ILE A 85 -0.84 1.36 6.31
N ALA A 86 -0.57 2.34 7.18
CA ALA A 86 -1.38 3.53 7.33
C ALA A 86 -0.66 4.74 6.73
N PHE A 87 -1.37 5.56 5.96
CA PHE A 87 -0.85 6.78 5.35
C PHE A 87 -1.72 7.98 5.77
N PRO A 88 -1.12 9.15 6.06
CA PRO A 88 -1.87 10.34 6.46
C PRO A 88 -2.75 10.91 5.34
N THR A 89 -2.46 10.59 4.08
CA THR A 89 -3.18 11.12 2.91
C THR A 89 -3.45 10.03 1.86
N ALA A 90 -4.49 10.21 1.05
CA ALA A 90 -4.80 9.32 -0.07
C ALA A 90 -3.72 9.36 -1.17
N THR A 91 -3.10 10.52 -1.34
CA THR A 91 -2.00 10.76 -2.28
C THR A 91 -0.72 9.99 -1.92
N ALA A 92 -0.35 9.95 -0.63
CA ALA A 92 0.76 9.14 -0.16
C ALA A 92 0.49 7.65 -0.34
N ALA A 93 -0.72 7.20 0.00
CA ALA A 93 -1.12 5.80 -0.19
C ALA A 93 -1.09 5.37 -1.65
N VAL A 94 -1.65 6.18 -2.57
CA VAL A 94 -1.65 5.84 -3.99
C VAL A 94 -0.23 5.86 -4.56
N GLN A 95 0.61 6.82 -4.17
CA GLN A 95 2.00 6.88 -4.63
C GLN A 95 2.78 5.63 -4.20
N PHE A 96 2.65 5.21 -2.94
CA PHE A 96 3.20 3.95 -2.46
C PHE A 96 2.75 2.75 -3.31
N CYS A 97 1.45 2.65 -3.61
CA CYS A 97 0.91 1.53 -4.39
C CYS A 97 1.48 1.51 -5.82
N LEU A 98 1.61 2.68 -6.45
CA LEU A 98 2.16 2.82 -7.80
C LEU A 98 3.66 2.47 -7.81
N ASP A 99 4.43 3.02 -6.87
CA ASP A 99 5.86 2.73 -6.72
C ASP A 99 6.09 1.23 -6.52
N ALA A 100 5.29 0.58 -5.68
CA ALA A 100 5.38 -0.86 -5.44
C ALA A 100 5.14 -1.67 -6.73
N GLN A 101 4.14 -1.30 -7.55
CA GLN A 101 3.84 -2.03 -8.79
C GLN A 101 4.97 -1.94 -9.83
N GLU A 102 5.66 -0.80 -9.90
CA GLU A 102 6.81 -0.61 -10.78
C GLU A 102 8.07 -1.28 -10.22
N ARG A 103 8.37 -1.07 -8.93
CA ARG A 103 9.58 -1.56 -8.27
C ARG A 103 9.71 -3.08 -8.28
N LEU A 104 8.60 -3.82 -8.24
CA LEU A 104 8.59 -5.28 -8.39
C LEU A 104 9.29 -5.77 -9.67
N LEU A 105 9.28 -4.99 -10.75
CA LEU A 105 9.90 -5.38 -12.01
C LEU A 105 11.43 -5.31 -11.96
N ASP A 106 11.96 -4.39 -11.15
CA ASP A 106 13.39 -4.09 -11.04
C ASP A 106 14.13 -4.98 -10.03
N GLU A 107 13.40 -5.63 -9.12
CA GLU A 107 14.02 -6.46 -8.10
C GLU A 107 14.76 -7.69 -8.67
N VAL A 108 15.84 -8.06 -8.00
CA VAL A 108 16.67 -9.22 -8.38
C VAL A 108 16.10 -10.48 -7.74
N TRP A 109 15.00 -10.98 -8.29
CA TRP A 109 14.33 -12.17 -7.78
C TRP A 109 15.19 -13.44 -7.88
N PRO A 110 15.09 -14.36 -6.90
CA PRO A 110 15.73 -15.66 -6.97
C PRO A 110 15.29 -16.44 -8.22
N LYS A 111 16.22 -17.17 -8.84
CA LYS A 111 15.91 -17.98 -10.05
C LYS A 111 14.77 -18.98 -9.81
N GLY A 112 14.65 -19.52 -8.59
CA GLY A 112 13.56 -20.42 -8.23
C GLY A 112 12.18 -19.76 -8.44
N ILE A 113 12.03 -18.49 -8.06
CA ILE A 113 10.79 -17.72 -8.32
C ILE A 113 10.56 -17.49 -9.81
N LEU A 114 11.60 -17.04 -10.52
CA LEU A 114 11.49 -16.72 -11.96
C LEU A 114 11.19 -17.95 -12.83
N ASN A 115 11.54 -19.15 -12.36
CA ASN A 115 11.26 -20.40 -13.04
C ASN A 115 9.83 -20.93 -12.79
N LEU A 116 9.11 -20.39 -11.80
CA LEU A 116 7.72 -20.76 -11.54
C LEU A 116 6.78 -20.03 -12.50
N PRO A 117 5.68 -20.66 -12.97
CA PRO A 117 4.68 -19.99 -13.81
C PRO A 117 4.06 -18.73 -13.17
N SER A 118 3.99 -18.68 -11.82
CA SER A 118 3.50 -17.51 -11.09
C SER A 118 4.51 -16.36 -11.03
N GLY A 119 5.81 -16.65 -11.19
CA GLY A 119 6.89 -15.67 -11.08
C GLY A 119 7.65 -15.39 -12.38
N SER A 120 7.34 -16.10 -13.47
CA SER A 120 7.97 -15.90 -14.77
C SER A 120 7.59 -14.56 -15.40
N GLU A 121 8.51 -14.02 -16.20
CA GLU A 121 8.30 -12.78 -16.94
C GLU A 121 7.11 -12.89 -17.91
N THR A 122 6.16 -11.95 -17.82
CA THR A 122 5.04 -11.82 -18.76
C THR A 122 5.20 -10.53 -19.53
N LYS A 123 4.93 -10.54 -20.83
CA LYS A 123 5.04 -9.38 -21.72
C LYS A 123 3.75 -9.15 -22.48
N ASP A 124 3.52 -7.91 -22.88
CA ASP A 124 2.50 -7.58 -23.88
C ASP A 124 2.96 -7.86 -25.31
N SER A 125 2.12 -7.51 -26.28
CA SER A 125 2.41 -7.67 -27.72
C SER A 125 3.59 -6.83 -28.20
N ASP A 126 3.90 -5.73 -27.52
CA ASP A 126 5.00 -4.82 -27.85
C ASP A 126 6.32 -5.22 -27.18
N GLY A 127 6.28 -6.26 -26.34
CA GLY A 127 7.44 -6.81 -25.65
C GLY A 127 7.78 -6.09 -24.33
N GLN A 128 6.91 -5.20 -23.87
CA GLN A 128 7.04 -4.55 -22.56
C GLN A 128 6.75 -5.57 -21.46
N VAL A 129 7.59 -5.59 -20.42
CA VAL A 129 7.41 -6.48 -19.27
C VAL A 129 6.25 -5.96 -18.43
N LEU A 130 5.24 -6.82 -18.24
CA LEU A 130 4.06 -6.55 -17.41
C LEU A 130 4.23 -7.10 -15.99
N PHE A 131 4.83 -8.28 -15.86
CA PHE A 131 5.06 -8.95 -14.58
C PHE A 131 6.40 -9.67 -14.59
N ARG A 132 7.07 -9.69 -13.43
CA ARG A 132 8.30 -10.45 -13.21
C ARG A 132 8.49 -10.67 -11.71
N GLY A 133 8.76 -11.91 -11.30
CA GLY A 133 8.90 -12.27 -9.89
C GLY A 133 7.58 -12.32 -9.13
N LEU A 134 7.60 -11.99 -7.84
CA LEU A 134 6.39 -11.99 -7.02
C LEU A 134 5.37 -10.98 -7.55
N LYS A 135 4.08 -11.37 -7.54
CA LYS A 135 2.98 -10.48 -7.92
C LYS A 135 2.27 -10.00 -6.67
N LEU A 136 2.17 -8.69 -6.49
CA LEU A 136 1.39 -8.09 -5.41
C LEU A 136 0.02 -7.64 -5.88
N ARG A 137 -0.96 -7.82 -5.01
CA ARG A 137 -2.25 -7.14 -5.08
C ARG A 137 -2.37 -6.21 -3.88
N MET A 138 -3.00 -5.06 -4.08
CA MET A 138 -3.14 -4.06 -3.03
C MET A 138 -4.57 -3.52 -3.00
N SER A 139 -5.07 -3.25 -1.80
CA SER A 139 -6.31 -2.50 -1.62
C SER A 139 -6.08 -1.27 -0.75
N ALA A 140 -6.79 -0.18 -1.03
CA ALA A 140 -6.78 1.01 -0.19
C ALA A 140 -8.19 1.54 0.09
N HIS A 141 -8.37 2.08 1.29
CA HIS A 141 -9.61 2.75 1.71
C HIS A 141 -9.28 3.96 2.58
N TRP A 142 -10.13 4.98 2.54
CA TRP A 142 -10.02 6.21 3.30
C TRP A 142 -11.12 6.27 4.37
N GLY A 143 -10.79 6.74 5.57
CA GLY A 143 -11.77 7.01 6.62
C GLY A 143 -11.13 7.16 7.99
N GLU A 144 -11.98 7.19 9.02
CA GLU A 144 -11.53 7.32 10.42
C GLU A 144 -11.50 5.94 11.11
N PRO A 145 -10.31 5.44 11.51
CA PRO A 145 -10.20 4.24 12.31
C PRO A 145 -10.29 4.52 13.82
N VAL A 146 -10.55 3.47 14.59
CA VAL A 146 -10.27 3.47 16.03
C VAL A 146 -8.78 3.25 16.22
N CYS A 147 -8.09 4.29 16.70
CA CYS A 147 -6.66 4.23 17.04
C CYS A 147 -6.47 3.50 18.37
N ASN A 148 -5.64 2.45 18.38
CA ASN A 148 -5.35 1.66 19.56
C ASN A 148 -3.84 1.52 19.77
N TYR A 149 -3.29 2.35 20.65
CA TYR A 149 -1.86 2.31 20.96
C TYR A 149 -1.53 1.17 21.93
N ASN A 150 -0.62 0.29 21.52
CA ASN A 150 -0.13 -0.78 22.38
C ASN A 150 1.15 -0.35 23.11
N GLU A 151 1.02 -0.12 24.42
CA GLU A 151 2.12 0.31 25.30
C GLU A 151 3.28 -0.69 25.41
N VAL A 152 3.05 -1.99 25.21
CA VAL A 152 4.07 -3.03 25.39
C VAL A 152 5.00 -3.09 24.18
N ILE A 153 4.42 -3.10 22.97
CA ILE A 153 5.20 -3.15 21.73
C ILE A 153 5.49 -1.77 21.15
N LYS A 154 4.97 -0.70 21.77
CA LYS A 154 5.13 0.70 21.36
C LYS A 154 4.71 0.95 19.90
N ARG A 155 3.61 0.33 19.49
CA ARG A 155 3.03 0.46 18.13
C ARG A 155 1.54 0.79 18.20
N MET A 156 1.09 1.64 17.28
CA MET A 156 -0.32 1.88 16.99
C MET A 156 -0.89 0.72 16.17
N ASP A 157 -2.06 0.22 16.55
CA ASP A 157 -2.94 -0.60 15.71
C ASP A 157 -4.18 0.21 15.34
N TYR A 158 -4.80 -0.13 14.21
CA TYR A 158 -6.01 0.51 13.73
C TYR A 158 -7.13 -0.52 13.62
N LEU A 159 -8.31 -0.17 14.14
CA LEU A 159 -9.46 -1.05 14.21
C LEU A 159 -10.71 -0.37 13.66
N GLY A 160 -11.76 -1.16 13.45
CA GLY A 160 -13.09 -0.68 13.14
C GLY A 160 -13.52 -0.91 11.69
N PRO A 161 -14.74 -0.44 11.33
CA PRO A 161 -15.36 -0.74 10.04
C PRO A 161 -14.51 -0.34 8.83
N MET A 162 -13.83 0.81 8.87
CA MET A 162 -13.01 1.26 7.74
C MET A 162 -11.82 0.31 7.48
N VAL A 163 -11.16 -0.19 8.53
CA VAL A 163 -10.05 -1.14 8.39
C VAL A 163 -10.56 -2.46 7.82
N ASN A 164 -11.72 -2.91 8.31
CA ASN A 164 -12.37 -4.12 7.84
C ASN A 164 -12.73 -4.03 6.35
N ARG A 165 -13.20 -2.87 5.87
CA ARG A 165 -13.47 -2.62 4.44
C ARG A 165 -12.20 -2.80 3.59
N ALA A 166 -11.12 -2.10 3.95
CA ALA A 166 -9.84 -2.23 3.24
C ALA A 166 -9.36 -3.69 3.17
N ALA A 167 -9.46 -4.42 4.29
CA ALA A 167 -9.09 -5.84 4.38
C ALA A 167 -10.01 -6.77 3.56
N ARG A 168 -11.23 -6.35 3.21
CA ARG A 168 -12.16 -7.10 2.37
C ARG A 168 -11.91 -6.84 0.89
N PHE A 169 -11.60 -5.62 0.51
CA PHE A 169 -11.38 -5.25 -0.89
C PHE A 169 -10.26 -6.04 -1.54
N ILE A 170 -9.20 -6.39 -0.80
CA ILE A 170 -8.11 -7.22 -1.33
C ILE A 170 -8.56 -8.61 -1.81
N GLN A 171 -9.71 -9.10 -1.34
CA GLN A 171 -10.25 -10.42 -1.70
C GLN A 171 -10.77 -10.47 -3.15
N VAL A 172 -11.09 -9.31 -3.73
CA VAL A 172 -11.51 -9.16 -5.14
C VAL A 172 -10.41 -8.53 -6.01
N THR A 173 -9.22 -8.30 -5.44
CA THR A 173 -8.09 -7.70 -6.15
C THR A 173 -7.25 -8.78 -6.81
N GLU A 174 -6.97 -8.61 -8.10
CA GLU A 174 -6.09 -9.47 -8.88
C GLU A 174 -4.61 -9.04 -8.78
N GLY A 175 -3.70 -9.93 -9.16
CA GLY A 175 -2.27 -9.63 -9.18
C GLY A 175 -1.94 -8.44 -10.10
N GLY A 176 -1.26 -7.45 -9.54
CA GLY A 176 -0.92 -6.20 -10.21
C GLY A 176 -1.96 -5.08 -10.06
N GLN A 177 -3.14 -5.36 -9.48
CA GLN A 177 -4.17 -4.36 -9.27
C GLN A 177 -3.98 -3.60 -7.96
N ILE A 178 -4.45 -2.35 -7.97
CA ILE A 178 -4.57 -1.48 -6.81
C ILE A 178 -6.07 -1.17 -6.69
N THR A 179 -6.80 -1.90 -5.85
CA THR A 179 -8.25 -1.72 -5.68
C THR A 179 -8.55 -0.63 -4.65
N VAL A 180 -9.44 0.30 -4.96
CA VAL A 180 -9.83 1.38 -4.06
C VAL A 180 -11.34 1.58 -4.01
N SER A 181 -11.82 2.11 -2.88
CA SER A 181 -13.23 2.50 -2.73
C SER A 181 -13.53 3.85 -3.39
N GLU A 182 -14.82 4.15 -3.52
CA GLU A 182 -15.29 5.47 -3.93
C GLU A 182 -14.82 6.58 -2.96
N ASP A 183 -14.92 6.37 -1.65
CA ASP A 183 -14.44 7.33 -0.63
C ASP A 183 -12.96 7.68 -0.78
N PHE A 184 -12.13 6.68 -1.14
CA PHE A 184 -10.71 6.91 -1.36
C PHE A 184 -10.49 7.79 -2.60
N LEU A 185 -11.27 7.58 -3.67
CA LEU A 185 -11.17 8.41 -4.88
C LEU A 185 -11.67 9.84 -4.65
N LEU A 186 -12.73 10.03 -3.87
CA LEU A 186 -13.21 11.36 -3.48
C LEU A 186 -12.13 12.13 -2.72
N GLN A 187 -11.54 11.49 -1.71
CA GLN A 187 -10.43 12.10 -0.96
C GLN A 187 -9.24 12.41 -1.88
N LEU A 188 -8.83 11.46 -2.72
CA LEU A 188 -7.73 11.65 -3.67
C LEU A 188 -8.02 12.82 -4.62
N GLN A 189 -9.27 12.95 -5.09
CA GLN A 189 -9.69 14.06 -5.93
C GLN A 189 -9.55 15.40 -5.20
N GLY A 190 -10.08 15.49 -3.97
CA GLY A 190 -9.98 16.67 -3.14
C GLY A 190 -8.53 17.09 -2.87
N GLU A 191 -7.64 16.14 -2.54
CA GLU A 191 -6.21 16.41 -2.32
C GLU A 191 -5.52 16.92 -3.59
N LEU A 192 -5.81 16.30 -4.74
CA LEU A 192 -5.22 16.70 -6.03
C LEU A 192 -5.73 18.07 -6.51
N GLU A 193 -6.97 18.44 -6.21
CA GLU A 193 -7.55 19.74 -6.51
C GLU A 193 -7.01 20.83 -5.57
N ALA A 194 -6.93 20.55 -4.26
CA ALA A 194 -6.33 21.45 -3.27
C ALA A 194 -4.87 21.79 -3.63
N ALA A 195 -4.09 20.80 -4.09
CA ALA A 195 -2.71 21.03 -4.52
C ALA A 195 -2.59 21.88 -5.79
N LYS A 196 -3.58 21.83 -6.70
CA LYS A 196 -3.62 22.72 -7.89
C LYS A 196 -3.95 24.16 -7.51
N ASN A 197 -4.77 24.34 -6.47
CA ASN A 197 -5.26 25.63 -6.01
C ASN A 197 -4.33 26.34 -4.99
N GLN A 198 -3.19 25.75 -4.64
CA GLN A 198 -2.13 26.40 -3.88
C GLN A 198 -1.01 26.92 -4.81
N PRO A 199 -1.12 28.15 -5.36
CA PRO A 199 0.06 28.88 -5.77
C PRO A 199 0.76 29.41 -4.51
N ASP A 200 2.08 29.57 -4.56
CA ASP A 200 2.88 30.13 -3.45
C ASP A 200 2.20 31.35 -2.80
N GLY A 201 1.86 31.25 -1.51
CA GLY A 201 1.49 32.40 -0.67
C GLY A 201 0.04 32.47 -0.19
N LYS A 202 -0.18 31.97 1.02
CA LYS A 202 -1.07 32.49 2.08
C LYS A 202 -2.47 33.00 1.64
N THR A 203 -3.52 32.27 2.00
CA THR A 203 -4.55 32.74 2.96
C THR A 203 -5.50 31.63 3.39
N CYS A 204 -5.95 31.72 4.64
CA CYS A 204 -7.03 30.95 5.21
C CYS A 204 -8.36 31.42 4.61
N SER A 205 -9.24 30.48 4.27
CA SER A 205 -10.68 30.71 4.36
C SER A 205 -11.38 29.37 4.56
N ASP A 206 -12.03 29.25 5.72
CA ASP A 206 -13.09 28.28 5.93
C ASP A 206 -14.16 28.46 4.85
N ASN A 207 -14.56 27.35 4.22
CA ASN A 207 -15.88 27.25 3.64
C ASN A 207 -16.36 25.81 3.77
N ASP A 208 -17.33 25.68 4.67
CA ASP A 208 -18.30 24.61 4.75
C ASP A 208 -19.18 24.64 3.48
N SER A 209 -19.25 23.53 2.75
CA SER A 209 -20.37 23.29 1.84
C SER A 209 -20.57 21.79 1.62
N ASP A 210 -21.58 21.25 2.31
CA ASP A 210 -22.33 20.06 1.92
C ASP A 210 -22.75 20.13 0.45
N LYS A 211 -22.04 19.40 -0.41
CA LYS A 211 -22.53 18.92 -1.70
C LYS A 211 -22.21 17.44 -1.78
N ALA A 212 -23.18 16.62 -2.17
CA ALA A 212 -22.90 15.24 -2.52
C ALA A 212 -21.90 15.22 -3.69
N GLU A 213 -20.63 14.99 -3.36
CA GLU A 213 -19.54 14.95 -4.33
C GLU A 213 -19.64 13.65 -5.13
N THR A 214 -20.02 13.77 -6.40
CA THR A 214 -19.92 12.66 -7.35
C THR A 214 -18.49 12.61 -7.88
N VAL A 215 -17.84 11.45 -7.82
CA VAL A 215 -16.48 11.26 -8.36
C VAL A 215 -16.44 11.63 -9.84
N GLU A 216 -15.70 12.69 -10.19
CA GLU A 216 -15.42 13.01 -11.59
C GLU A 216 -14.15 12.29 -12.04
N LEU A 217 -14.29 11.04 -12.49
CA LEU A 217 -13.15 10.22 -12.97
C LEU A 217 -12.29 10.90 -14.05
N SER A 218 -12.84 11.89 -14.77
CA SER A 218 -12.13 12.65 -15.79
C SER A 218 -11.11 13.66 -15.23
N THR A 219 -11.30 14.15 -13.99
CA THR A 219 -10.41 15.13 -13.31
C THR A 219 -9.25 14.45 -12.57
N LEU A 220 -9.43 13.18 -12.22
CA LEU A 220 -8.46 12.29 -11.58
C LEU A 220 -7.43 11.68 -12.54
N ARG A 221 -7.63 11.81 -13.86
CA ARG A 221 -6.61 11.41 -14.85
C ARG A 221 -5.40 12.33 -14.69
N SER A 222 -4.25 11.77 -14.32
CA SER A 222 -3.00 12.53 -14.21
C SER A 222 -2.73 13.27 -15.52
N LYS A 223 -2.79 14.60 -15.47
CA LYS A 223 -2.38 15.47 -16.59
C LYS A 223 -0.89 15.76 -16.47
N LYS A 224 -0.24 15.99 -17.61
CA LYS A 224 1.22 16.12 -17.80
C LYS A 224 1.93 17.15 -16.88
N ASP A 225 1.18 18.01 -16.20
CA ASP A 225 1.67 19.12 -15.37
C ASP A 225 1.52 18.91 -13.84
N GLN A 226 1.08 17.72 -13.39
CA GLN A 226 0.82 17.43 -11.99
C GLN A 226 2.10 16.98 -11.24
N LYS A 227 3.05 17.90 -11.03
CA LYS A 227 4.40 17.57 -10.54
C LYS A 227 4.60 17.51 -9.01
N LYS A 228 3.58 17.73 -8.18
CA LYS A 228 3.76 17.92 -6.73
C LYS A 228 3.15 16.87 -5.80
N LEU A 229 2.33 15.93 -6.28
CA LEU A 229 1.55 15.05 -5.39
C LEU A 229 1.64 13.57 -5.73
N THR A 230 1.63 13.23 -7.02
CA THR A 230 2.09 11.93 -7.52
C THR A 230 3.02 12.20 -8.70
N HIS A 231 4.17 11.53 -8.74
CA HIS A 231 5.12 11.71 -9.84
C HIS A 231 4.82 10.78 -11.03
N GLN A 232 3.95 9.79 -10.82
CA GLN A 232 3.48 8.85 -11.83
C GLN A 232 2.08 9.20 -12.35
N GLN A 233 1.83 8.84 -13.61
CA GLN A 233 0.49 8.89 -14.21
C GLN A 233 -0.19 7.54 -14.05
N PHE A 234 -1.50 7.55 -13.76
CA PHE A 234 -2.29 6.33 -13.64
C PHE A 234 -3.69 6.53 -14.24
N GLU A 235 -4.33 5.42 -14.56
CA GLU A 235 -5.72 5.35 -14.99
C GLU A 235 -6.57 4.74 -13.89
N ILE A 236 -7.85 5.11 -13.86
CA ILE A 236 -8.85 4.55 -12.95
C ILE A 236 -9.89 3.83 -13.80
N GLN A 237 -10.19 2.59 -13.44
CA GLN A 237 -11.23 1.80 -14.07
C GLN A 237 -12.23 1.31 -13.03
N LEU A 238 -13.50 1.20 -13.43
CA LEU A 238 -14.55 0.65 -12.58
C LEU A 238 -14.36 -0.86 -12.46
N LEU A 239 -14.22 -1.35 -11.22
CA LEU A 239 -14.25 -2.78 -10.94
C LEU A 239 -15.71 -3.26 -10.81
N GLY A 240 -16.58 -2.41 -10.27
CA GLY A 240 -18.02 -2.66 -10.10
C GLY A 240 -18.44 -2.76 -8.63
N GLU A 241 -19.70 -3.07 -8.41
CA GLU A 241 -20.27 -3.27 -7.06
C GLU A 241 -20.03 -4.71 -6.58
N HIS A 242 -19.57 -4.83 -5.33
CA HIS A 242 -19.22 -6.11 -4.71
C HIS A 242 -19.83 -6.25 -3.32
N ASP A 243 -20.47 -7.38 -3.07
CA ASP A 243 -20.94 -7.76 -1.74
C ASP A 243 -19.81 -8.40 -0.92
N PHE A 244 -19.61 -7.93 0.30
CA PHE A 244 -18.63 -8.51 1.22
C PHE A 244 -19.31 -9.06 2.47
N LYS A 245 -18.85 -10.25 2.90
CA LYS A 245 -19.34 -10.84 4.15
C LYS A 245 -19.03 -9.93 5.33
N GLY A 246 -20.08 -9.48 6.02
CA GLY A 246 -19.97 -8.64 7.22
C GLY A 246 -19.98 -7.13 6.93
N LEU A 247 -20.22 -6.73 5.68
CA LEU A 247 -20.64 -5.37 5.33
C LEU A 247 -22.13 -5.41 4.96
N ASP A 248 -22.86 -4.38 5.37
CA ASP A 248 -24.32 -4.33 5.20
C ASP A 248 -24.74 -3.91 3.79
N GLU A 249 -23.90 -3.13 3.10
CA GLU A 249 -24.17 -2.58 1.78
C GLU A 249 -23.12 -3.04 0.76
N PRO A 250 -23.49 -3.20 -0.53
CA PRO A 250 -22.54 -3.43 -1.60
C PRO A 250 -21.57 -2.27 -1.72
N GLU A 251 -20.30 -2.57 -1.98
CA GLU A 251 -19.24 -1.58 -2.08
C GLU A 251 -18.85 -1.39 -3.54
N LYS A 252 -18.88 -0.15 -4.02
CA LYS A 252 -18.49 0.20 -5.37
C LYS A 252 -16.98 0.44 -5.42
N LEU A 253 -16.30 -0.39 -6.21
CA LEU A 253 -14.85 -0.44 -6.25
C LEU A 253 -14.30 -0.05 -7.61
N TYR A 254 -13.07 0.44 -7.58
CA TYR A 254 -12.28 0.83 -8.73
C TYR A 254 -10.90 0.18 -8.64
N TYR A 255 -10.18 0.12 -9.74
CA TYR A 255 -8.76 -0.20 -9.70
C TYR A 255 -7.93 0.85 -10.44
N LEU A 256 -6.75 1.13 -9.88
CA LEU A 256 -5.77 2.02 -10.48
C LEU A 256 -4.70 1.24 -11.23
N VAL A 257 -4.28 1.77 -12.37
CA VAL A 257 -3.25 1.17 -13.23
C VAL A 257 -2.21 2.23 -13.55
N PRO A 258 -0.92 2.03 -13.18
CA PRO A 258 0.16 2.88 -13.68
C PRO A 258 0.15 2.90 -15.20
N ARG A 259 0.30 4.08 -15.82
CA ARG A 259 0.35 4.23 -17.29
C ARG A 259 1.47 3.39 -17.92
N SER A 260 2.60 3.26 -17.23
CA SER A 260 3.72 2.40 -17.61
C SER A 260 3.36 0.90 -17.69
N LEU A 261 2.25 0.50 -17.08
CA LEU A 261 1.80 -0.87 -16.93
C LEU A 261 0.37 -1.06 -17.46
N GLU A 262 -0.09 -0.20 -18.36
CA GLU A 262 -1.45 -0.24 -18.92
C GLU A 262 -1.77 -1.55 -19.65
N GLY A 263 -0.77 -2.23 -20.22
CA GLY A 263 -0.93 -3.56 -20.83
C GLY A 263 -1.39 -4.65 -19.85
N ARG A 264 -1.36 -4.40 -18.53
CA ARG A 264 -1.96 -5.30 -17.53
C ARG A 264 -3.49 -5.37 -17.62
N VAL A 265 -4.14 -4.34 -18.17
CA VAL A 265 -5.60 -4.33 -18.35
C VAL A 265 -6.02 -5.46 -19.28
N ASP A 266 -5.34 -5.61 -20.43
CA ASP A 266 -5.60 -6.70 -21.37
C ASP A 266 -5.29 -8.07 -20.75
N HIS A 267 -4.26 -8.13 -19.89
CA HIS A 267 -3.95 -9.35 -19.15
C HIS A 267 -5.10 -9.76 -18.22
N TRP A 268 -5.68 -8.85 -17.44
CA TRP A 268 -6.79 -9.18 -16.54
C TRP A 268 -8.07 -9.58 -17.27
N HIS A 269 -8.33 -9.02 -18.45
CA HIS A 269 -9.46 -9.46 -19.28
C HIS A 269 -9.33 -10.91 -19.79
N GLN A 270 -8.09 -11.42 -19.89
CA GLN A 270 -7.82 -12.81 -20.30
C GLN A 270 -7.84 -13.81 -19.13
N VAL A 271 -7.75 -13.33 -17.89
CA VAL A 271 -7.77 -14.18 -16.69
C VAL A 271 -9.22 -14.38 -16.26
N GLU A 272 -9.64 -15.64 -16.12
CA GLU A 272 -10.92 -15.97 -15.47
C GLU A 272 -10.92 -15.38 -14.05
N HIS A 273 -11.82 -14.43 -13.80
CA HIS A 273 -11.92 -13.73 -12.52
C HIS A 273 -12.25 -14.73 -11.41
N VAL A 274 -11.65 -14.56 -10.23
CA VAL A 274 -11.83 -15.47 -9.09
C VAL A 274 -13.33 -15.71 -8.82
N PRO A 275 -13.84 -16.94 -9.02
CA PRO A 275 -15.22 -17.26 -8.69
C PRO A 275 -15.33 -17.39 -7.17
N GLY A 276 -15.96 -16.42 -6.52
CA GLY A 276 -16.10 -16.41 -5.06
C GLY A 276 -16.76 -15.17 -4.47
N VAL A 277 -16.83 -14.07 -5.22
CA VAL A 277 -17.65 -12.90 -4.89
C VAL A 277 -18.75 -12.81 -5.92
N LYS A 278 -20.01 -12.74 -5.46
CA LYS A 278 -21.17 -12.52 -6.34
C LYS A 278 -21.12 -11.09 -6.88
N GLY A 279 -20.26 -10.82 -7.84
CA GLY A 279 -20.36 -9.65 -8.70
C GLY A 279 -21.46 -9.92 -9.71
N ASN A 280 -22.54 -9.14 -9.67
CA ASN A 280 -23.51 -9.13 -10.76
C ASN A 280 -22.84 -8.53 -12.00
N VAL A 281 -22.20 -9.37 -12.82
CA VAL A 281 -21.97 -9.03 -14.22
C VAL A 281 -23.33 -9.12 -14.91
N ARG A 282 -24.08 -8.01 -14.93
CA ARG A 282 -25.18 -7.88 -15.88
C ARG A 282 -24.55 -7.70 -17.27
N SER A 283 -24.71 -8.73 -18.09
CA SER A 283 -24.59 -8.72 -19.55
C SER A 283 -25.36 -7.57 -20.19
#